data_AF-A0A126RL04-F1
#
_entry.id   AF-A0A126RL04-F1
#
_cell.length_a   1.000
_cell.length_b   1.000
_cell.length_c   1.000
_cell.angle_alpha   90.00
_cell.angle_beta   90.00
_cell.angle_gamma   90.00
#
_symmetry.space_group_name_H-M   'P 1'
#
loop_
_entity.id
_entity.type
_entity.pdbx_description
1 polymer ?
#
loop_
_entity_poly.entity_id
_entity_poly.type
_entity_poly.pdbx_seq_one_letter_code
_entity_poly.pdbx_strand_id
1 'polypeptide(L)'
;MTDKIYNVLFLCTGNSARSILGEALMNKLGEGRFRAYSAGSQPKGAVHPMAIAVLEDLGFDTAGMRALHYLRNRISLFLALPLASLDEMATRRQFREIGQGDGASSKAGATE
;
A
#
# COMPACT_ATOMS: atom_id res chain seq x y z
N MET A 1 -10.98 19.30 13.83
CA MET A 1 -9.86 18.74 13.03
C MET A 1 -10.39 17.50 12.34
N THR A 2 -10.06 17.25 11.07
CA THR A 2 -10.67 16.17 10.28
C THR A 2 -10.48 14.81 10.95
N ASP A 3 -11.59 14.13 11.24
CA ASP A 3 -11.74 12.77 11.81
C ASP A 3 -11.18 11.63 10.92
N LYS A 4 -10.29 11.96 9.98
CA LYS A 4 -9.82 11.01 9.00
C LYS A 4 -8.70 10.15 9.60
N ILE A 5 -8.97 8.85 9.69
CA ILE A 5 -7.97 7.84 10.03
C ILE A 5 -7.14 7.51 8.78
N TYR A 6 -5.82 7.62 8.89
CA TYR A 6 -4.89 7.29 7.82
C TYR A 6 -4.37 5.86 7.94
N ASN A 7 -4.48 5.08 6.88
CA ASN A 7 -3.90 3.74 6.83
C ASN A 7 -2.42 3.83 6.43
N VAL A 8 -1.55 3.18 7.19
CA VAL A 8 -0.09 3.19 6.96
C VAL A 8 0.41 1.76 6.85
N LEU A 9 1.26 1.47 5.86
CA LEU A 9 1.85 0.14 5.66
C LEU A 9 3.37 0.22 5.77
N PHE A 10 3.94 -0.47 6.76
CA PHE A 10 5.38 -0.63 6.93
C PHE A 10 5.88 -1.89 6.22
N LEU A 11 6.89 -1.73 5.35
CA LEU A 11 7.44 -2.83 4.56
C LEU A 11 8.90 -3.11 4.93
N CYS A 12 9.24 -4.38 5.10
CA CYS A 12 10.63 -4.83 5.09
C CYS A 12 10.73 -6.24 4.50
N THR A 13 11.93 -6.71 4.13
CA THR A 13 12.08 -8.02 3.50
C THR A 13 11.48 -9.15 4.32
N GLY A 14 11.85 -9.28 5.60
CA GLY A 14 11.48 -10.41 6.44
C GLY A 14 10.19 -10.30 7.25
N ASN A 15 9.58 -9.11 7.32
CA ASN A 15 8.52 -8.77 8.29
C ASN A 15 8.78 -9.31 9.71
N SER A 16 10.02 -9.23 10.16
CA SER A 16 10.44 -9.83 11.43
C SER A 16 10.86 -8.78 12.46
N ALA A 17 11.28 -7.58 12.05
CA ALA A 17 11.80 -6.57 12.99
C ALA A 17 11.29 -5.17 12.68
N ARG A 18 11.97 -4.44 11.78
CA ARG A 18 11.70 -3.01 11.51
C ARG A 18 10.24 -2.70 11.19
N SER A 19 9.60 -3.47 10.32
CA SER A 19 8.20 -3.20 9.98
C SER A 19 7.22 -3.55 11.12
N ILE A 20 7.55 -4.52 11.98
CA ILE A 20 6.77 -4.85 13.19
C ILE A 20 6.88 -3.72 14.21
N LEU A 21 8.10 -3.22 14.46
CA LEU A 21 8.32 -2.08 15.34
C LEU A 21 7.56 -0.84 14.87
N GLY A 22 7.63 -0.53 13.57
CA GLY A 22 6.91 0.60 12.98
C GLY A 22 5.40 0.50 13.13
N GLU A 23 4.82 -0.67 12.86
CA GLU A 23 3.39 -0.92 13.06
C GLU A 23 2.96 -0.71 14.51
N ALA A 24 3.68 -1.34 15.46
CA ALA A 24 3.35 -1.26 16.87
C ALA A 24 3.44 0.19 17.38
N LEU A 25 4.57 0.86 17.13
CA LEU A 25 4.78 2.24 17.56
C LEU A 25 3.74 3.18 16.97
N MET A 26 3.43 3.08 15.69
CA MET A 26 2.48 3.96 15.03
C MET A 26 1.04 3.74 15.51
N ASN A 27 0.64 2.50 15.81
CA ASN A 27 -0.68 2.22 16.39
C ASN A 27 -0.82 2.76 17.82
N LYS A 28 0.24 2.74 18.64
CA LYS A 28 0.20 3.28 20.02
C LYS A 28 0.32 4.80 20.05
N LEU A 29 1.29 5.37 19.33
CA LEU A 29 1.59 6.81 19.32
C LEU A 29 0.66 7.60 18.39
N GLY A 30 -0.01 6.93 17.47
CA GLY A 30 -0.89 7.57 16.50
C GLY A 30 -2.21 8.09 17.07
N GLU A 31 -2.53 7.77 18.34
CA GLU A 31 -3.70 8.28 19.07
C GLU A 31 -5.01 8.23 18.26
N GLY A 32 -5.23 7.12 17.55
CA GLY A 32 -6.43 6.91 16.71
C GLY A 32 -6.42 7.64 15.36
N ARG A 33 -5.43 8.48 15.07
CA ARG A 33 -5.27 9.15 13.77
C ARG A 33 -4.72 8.23 12.69
N PHE A 34 -4.03 7.17 13.09
CA PHE A 34 -3.40 6.21 12.19
C PHE A 34 -3.85 4.80 12.49
N ARG A 35 -3.99 4.02 11.43
CA ARG A 35 -4.10 2.57 11.47
C ARG A 35 -2.93 1.97 10.71
N ALA A 36 -1.96 1.48 11.45
CA ALA A 36 -0.74 0.92 10.88
C ALA A 36 -0.84 -0.59 10.67
N TYR A 37 -0.19 -1.05 9.62
CA TYR A 37 -0.05 -2.43 9.20
C TYR A 37 1.42 -2.71 8.87
N SER A 38 1.85 -3.96 8.91
CA SER A 38 3.15 -4.36 8.40
C SER A 38 3.08 -5.57 7.48
N ALA A 39 4.07 -5.68 6.59
CA ALA A 39 4.23 -6.82 5.71
C ALA A 39 5.70 -7.00 5.28
N GLY A 40 5.95 -8.10 4.57
CA GLY A 40 7.25 -8.34 3.95
C GLY A 40 7.22 -9.08 2.64
N SER A 41 8.24 -8.81 1.82
CA SER A 41 8.39 -9.41 0.48
C SER A 41 8.93 -10.83 0.53
N GLN A 42 9.64 -11.21 1.59
CA GLN A 42 10.13 -12.56 1.87
C GLN A 42 10.01 -12.84 3.39
N PRO A 43 8.78 -12.99 3.91
CA PRO A 43 8.55 -13.12 5.34
C PRO A 43 9.29 -14.30 5.96
N LYS A 44 9.85 -14.10 7.17
CA LYS A 44 10.60 -15.13 7.90
C LYS A 44 9.71 -16.08 8.72
N GLY A 45 8.39 -15.90 8.72
CA GLY A 45 7.44 -16.72 9.48
C GLY A 45 7.33 -16.40 10.97
N ALA A 46 8.32 -15.72 11.55
CA ALA A 46 8.32 -15.31 12.95
C ALA A 46 8.85 -13.90 13.14
N VAL A 47 8.39 -13.25 14.20
CA VAL A 47 8.96 -11.98 14.68
C VAL A 47 10.32 -12.25 15.30
N HIS A 48 11.27 -11.37 15.05
CA HIS A 48 12.63 -11.45 15.54
C HIS A 48 12.64 -11.22 17.06
N PRO A 49 13.35 -12.04 17.86
CA PRO A 49 13.32 -11.92 19.32
C PRO A 49 13.69 -10.53 19.85
N MET A 50 14.70 -9.88 19.26
CA MET A 50 15.09 -8.52 19.65
C MET A 50 13.98 -7.47 19.41
N ALA A 51 13.11 -7.67 18.40
CA ALA A 51 12.00 -6.76 18.17
C ALA A 51 10.90 -6.94 19.23
N ILE A 52 10.69 -8.18 19.69
CA ILE A 52 9.78 -8.49 20.80
C ILE A 52 10.31 -7.83 22.08
N ALA A 53 11.58 -8.06 22.43
CA ALA A 53 12.20 -7.50 23.63
C ALA A 53 12.09 -5.97 23.69
N VAL A 54 12.38 -5.28 22.57
CA VAL A 54 12.24 -3.81 22.50
C VAL A 54 10.80 -3.36 22.73
N LEU A 55 9.82 -4.08 22.21
CA LEU A 55 8.41 -3.73 22.40
C LEU A 55 7.94 -3.99 23.83
N GLU A 56 8.38 -5.09 24.44
CA GLU A 56 8.13 -5.41 25.85
C GLU A 56 8.72 -4.35 26.78
N ASP A 57 9.97 -3.93 26.53
CA ASP A 57 10.63 -2.85 27.29
C ASP A 57 9.87 -1.52 27.18
N LEU A 58 9.19 -1.28 26.05
CA LEU A 58 8.34 -0.10 25.83
C LEU A 58 6.89 -0.28 26.34
N GLY A 59 6.61 -1.39 27.04
CA GLY A 59 5.31 -1.70 27.61
C GLY A 59 4.24 -1.97 26.55
N PHE A 60 4.59 -2.65 25.46
CA PHE A 60 3.62 -3.17 24.50
C PHE A 60 3.27 -4.62 24.85
N ASP A 61 2.01 -4.98 24.67
CA ASP A 61 1.61 -6.38 24.64
C ASP A 61 2.06 -7.01 23.30
N THR A 62 3.01 -7.92 23.38
CA THR A 62 3.57 -8.65 22.23
C THR A 62 2.85 -9.97 22.00
N ALA A 63 1.92 -10.36 22.86
CA ALA A 63 1.15 -11.60 22.74
C ALA A 63 0.31 -11.57 21.45
N GLY A 64 0.61 -12.48 20.53
CA GLY A 64 -0.10 -12.60 19.25
C GLY A 64 0.49 -11.78 18.09
N MET A 65 1.62 -11.10 18.29
CA MET A 65 2.38 -10.53 17.17
C MET A 65 2.88 -11.64 16.25
N ARG A 66 2.56 -11.51 14.96
CA ARG A 66 2.91 -12.51 13.94
C ARG A 66 3.46 -11.81 12.71
N ALA A 67 4.47 -12.42 12.09
CA ALA A 67 4.92 -12.02 10.77
C ALA A 67 3.83 -12.40 9.75
N LEU A 68 3.18 -11.42 9.15
CA LEU A 68 2.07 -11.62 8.22
C LEU A 68 2.59 -11.92 6.82
N HIS A 69 2.17 -13.07 6.28
CA HIS A 69 2.52 -13.51 4.91
C HIS A 69 1.60 -12.90 3.83
N TYR A 70 0.44 -12.38 4.24
CA TYR A 70 -0.72 -12.18 3.35
C TYR A 70 -0.59 -11.08 2.30
N LEU A 71 0.42 -10.21 2.38
CA LEU A 71 0.60 -9.16 1.39
C LEU A 71 1.74 -9.39 0.40
N ARG A 72 2.50 -10.50 0.47
CA ARG A 72 3.63 -10.71 -0.45
C ARG A 72 3.24 -10.55 -1.91
N ASN A 73 2.28 -11.34 -2.38
CA ASN A 73 1.88 -11.33 -3.79
C ASN A 73 1.18 -10.02 -4.17
N ARG A 74 0.38 -9.43 -3.29
CA ARG A 74 -0.33 -8.17 -3.56
C ARG A 74 0.64 -6.98 -3.63
N ILE A 75 1.61 -6.88 -2.72
CA ILE A 75 2.66 -5.85 -2.73
C ILE A 75 3.58 -6.04 -3.92
N SER A 76 4.02 -7.27 -4.18
CA SER A 76 4.91 -7.54 -5.32
C SER A 76 4.22 -7.19 -6.64
N LEU A 77 2.95 -7.53 -6.82
CA LEU A 77 2.19 -7.14 -8.01
C LEU A 77 1.99 -5.62 -8.09
N PHE A 78 1.72 -4.96 -6.97
CA PHE A 78 1.54 -3.51 -6.94
C PHE A 78 2.83 -2.74 -7.22
N LEU A 79 3.98 -3.21 -6.74
CA LEU A 79 5.29 -2.63 -7.04
C LEU A 79 5.76 -2.94 -8.46
N ALA A 80 5.37 -4.09 -9.01
CA ALA A 80 5.64 -4.47 -10.40
C ALA A 80 4.67 -3.82 -11.40
N LEU A 81 3.68 -3.06 -10.91
CA LEU A 81 2.68 -2.42 -11.75
C LEU A 81 3.35 -1.29 -12.56
N PRO A 82 3.25 -1.30 -13.90
CA PRO A 82 3.83 -0.25 -14.72
C PRO A 82 2.92 0.99 -14.70
N LEU A 83 2.95 1.72 -13.58
CA LEU A 83 2.06 2.86 -13.29
C LEU A 83 2.02 3.88 -14.44
N ALA A 84 3.17 4.17 -15.05
CA ALA A 84 3.24 5.08 -16.20
C ALA A 84 2.39 4.61 -17.39
N SER A 85 2.40 3.32 -17.70
CA SER A 85 1.60 2.76 -18.80
C SER A 85 0.10 2.72 -18.47
N LEU A 86 -0.25 2.55 -17.20
CA LEU A 86 -1.65 2.56 -16.76
C LEU A 86 -2.24 3.97 -16.83
N ASP A 87 -1.49 4.99 -16.46
CA ASP A 87 -1.90 6.39 -16.59
C ASP A 87 -2.06 6.78 -18.06
N GLU A 88 -1.14 6.37 -18.95
CA GLU A 88 -1.27 6.62 -20.38
C GLU A 88 -2.50 5.93 -20.97
N MET A 89 -2.77 4.67 -20.58
CA MET A 89 -3.95 3.93 -21.00
C MET A 89 -5.26 4.58 -20.50
N ALA A 90 -5.29 5.01 -19.24
CA ALA A 90 -6.44 5.70 -18.67
C ALA A 90 -6.71 7.03 -19.38
N THR A 91 -5.67 7.80 -19.65
CA THR A 91 -5.74 9.08 -20.37
C THR A 91 -6.19 8.87 -21.81
N ARG A 92 -5.62 7.90 -22.54
CA ARG A 92 -6.06 7.53 -23.90
C ARG A 92 -7.52 7.12 -23.94
N ARG A 93 -7.99 6.39 -22.93
CA ARG A 93 -9.40 5.96 -22.85
C ARG A 93 -10.33 7.17 -22.73
N GLN A 94 -10.01 8.13 -21.86
CA GLN A 94 -10.77 9.37 -21.72
C GLN A 94 -10.79 10.19 -23.02
N PHE A 95 -9.63 10.36 -23.69
CA PHE A 95 -9.60 11.05 -24.98
C PHE A 95 -10.43 10.34 -26.05
N ARG A 96 -10.45 9.00 -26.04
CA ARG A 96 -11.25 8.21 -26.98
C ARG A 96 -12.75 8.33 -26.72
N GLU A 97 -13.16 8.38 -25.44
CA GLU A 97 -14.55 8.63 -25.04
C GLU A 97 -15.00 10.04 -25.45
N ILE A 98 -14.15 11.07 -25.27
CA ILE A 98 -14.42 12.43 -25.75
C ILE A 98 -14.51 12.46 -27.28
N GLY A 99 -13.61 11.78 -27.97
CA GLY A 99 -13.62 11.64 -29.43
C GLY A 99 -14.74 10.77 -30.00
N GLN A 100 -15.59 10.17 -29.15
CA GLN A 100 -16.77 9.38 -29.55
C GLN A 100 -18.10 9.92 -28.97
N GLY A 101 -18.06 10.93 -28.11
CA GLY A 101 -19.25 11.61 -27.56
C GLY A 101 -19.79 12.73 -28.46
N ASP A 102 -20.93 13.31 -28.06
CA ASP A 102 -21.66 14.37 -28.78
C ASP A 102 -20.79 15.61 -29.04
N GLY A 103 -20.10 15.63 -30.19
CA GLY A 103 -19.09 16.62 -30.56
C GLY A 103 -17.87 16.06 -31.30
N ALA A 104 -17.74 14.74 -31.40
CA ALA A 104 -16.73 14.07 -32.22
C ALA A 104 -16.83 14.53 -33.68
N SER A 105 -15.75 15.14 -34.19
CA SER A 105 -15.71 15.65 -35.57
C SER A 105 -15.97 14.51 -36.56
N SER A 106 -17.17 14.49 -37.15
CA SER A 106 -17.52 13.58 -38.22
C SER A 106 -16.67 13.93 -39.43
N LYS A 107 -15.68 13.09 -39.73
CA LYS A 107 -14.86 13.05 -40.96
C LYS A 107 -15.11 14.24 -41.90
N ALA A 108 -14.26 15.26 -41.80
CA ALA A 108 -13.86 16.03 -42.97
C ALA A 108 -13.17 15.05 -43.94
N GLY A 109 -13.94 14.55 -44.90
CA GLY A 109 -13.51 13.49 -45.81
C GLY A 109 -14.65 13.02 -46.71
N ALA A 110 -15.37 13.96 -47.32
CA ALA A 110 -16.16 13.74 -48.51
C ALA A 110 -15.77 14.86 -49.50
N THR A 111 -15.56 14.50 -50.76
CA THR A 111 -15.08 15.31 -51.90
C THR A 111 -13.64 15.81 -51.76
N GLU A 112 -12.70 15.51 -52.67
CA GLU A 112 -12.77 15.27 -54.12
C GLU A 112 -11.87 14.11 -54.59
#